data_AF-W5M8L8-F1
#
_entry.id   AF-W5M8L8-F1
#
_cell.length_a   1.000
_cell.length_b   1.000
_cell.length_c   1.000
_cell.angle_alpha   90.00
_cell.angle_beta   90.00
_cell.angle_gamma   90.00
#
_symmetry.space_group_name_H-M   'P 1'
#
loop_
_entity.id
_entity.type
_entity.pdbx_description
1 polymer ?
#
loop_
_entity_poly.entity_id
_entity_poly.type
_entity_poly.pdbx_seq_one_letter_code
_entity_poly.pdbx_strand_id
1 'polypeptide(L)'
;MPVRNRYNLVDDVADSRVPLHNEEAYQHGINFQAKYVGSLDVPRPNSRVEIVAAMRRIRYEFKAKNIKKKKVSIVVSVDGVKVILRKKQKRKEWTWDESKMLVMHDPIYRIFYVSHDSQDLKIFSYIARDGASNTFRCNVFKSKKKTQAMRIVRTVGQAFEVCHKLSLQHTQQSADGESDKSVEEQPAEGRQLTGAEQDEHDSNKNIFRMVIHLVGKEDSNIVSVISVLITDLLLTTIHILSSTILTAANQERCSISANTDSFMSPSSKSSPKLTPLASQHQLQLLQHQLHQQQQQTQVAVAQVQLLRDQLSAETTARIEAQARVHQLLLQNRDLLQHVALLVKQLKDLE
;
A
#
# COMPACT_ATOMS: atom_id res chain seq x y z
N MET A 1 -12.38 -13.49 -36.49
CA MET A 1 -12.94 -14.21 -35.32
C MET A 1 -12.21 -13.73 -34.08
N PRO A 2 -12.86 -13.24 -33.01
CA PRO A 2 -12.12 -12.78 -31.84
C PRO A 2 -11.73 -13.95 -30.95
N VAL A 3 -10.44 -13.95 -30.60
CA VAL A 3 -9.73 -14.94 -29.78
C VAL A 3 -10.20 -14.83 -28.33
N ARG A 4 -10.79 -15.90 -27.78
CA ARG A 4 -11.15 -16.02 -26.35
C ARG A 4 -9.86 -16.14 -25.51
N ASN A 5 -9.57 -15.12 -24.70
CA ASN A 5 -8.59 -15.24 -23.62
C ASN A 5 -9.09 -16.27 -22.58
N ARG A 6 -8.24 -17.26 -22.28
CA ARG A 6 -8.48 -18.35 -21.33
C ARG A 6 -8.43 -17.89 -19.88
N TYR A 7 -9.37 -17.03 -19.48
CA TYR A 7 -9.84 -16.96 -18.11
C TYR A 7 -11.27 -17.50 -18.12
N ASN A 8 -11.48 -18.69 -17.57
CA ASN A 8 -12.81 -19.26 -17.36
C ASN A 8 -13.54 -18.39 -16.33
N LEU A 9 -14.15 -17.31 -16.82
CA LEU A 9 -15.25 -16.61 -16.19
C LEU A 9 -16.33 -17.68 -15.98
N VAL A 10 -16.62 -18.02 -14.73
CA VAL A 10 -17.76 -18.88 -14.44
C VAL A 10 -18.99 -18.12 -14.94
N ASP A 11 -19.77 -18.74 -15.83
CA ASP A 11 -20.97 -18.14 -16.42
C ASP A 11 -21.92 -17.63 -15.33
N ASP A 12 -21.85 -16.34 -15.05
CA ASP A 12 -22.62 -15.61 -14.04
C ASP A 12 -23.90 -15.05 -14.70
N VAL A 13 -24.64 -15.93 -15.40
CA VAL A 13 -25.86 -15.61 -16.17
C VAL A 13 -26.97 -14.99 -15.30
N ALA A 14 -26.86 -15.07 -13.97
CA ALA A 14 -27.90 -14.64 -13.05
C ALA A 14 -27.76 -13.21 -12.49
N ASP A 15 -26.66 -12.48 -12.72
CA ASP A 15 -26.45 -11.22 -11.97
C ASP A 15 -25.64 -10.17 -12.74
N SER A 16 -25.97 -9.94 -14.01
CA SER A 16 -25.43 -8.88 -14.87
C SER A 16 -26.19 -7.55 -14.77
N ARG A 17 -27.05 -7.35 -13.75
CA ARG A 17 -27.97 -6.19 -13.65
C ARG A 17 -27.83 -5.32 -12.40
N VAL A 18 -26.63 -5.11 -11.87
CA VAL A 18 -26.45 -4.06 -10.86
C VAL A 18 -25.26 -3.18 -11.22
N PRO A 19 -25.50 -1.92 -11.62
CA PRO A 19 -24.47 -0.90 -11.69
C PRO A 19 -23.88 -0.71 -10.28
N LEU A 20 -22.65 -1.16 -10.10
CA LEU A 20 -22.02 -1.22 -8.78
C LEU A 20 -21.29 0.11 -8.51
N HIS A 21 -22.03 1.04 -7.91
CA HIS A 21 -21.54 2.25 -7.25
C HIS A 21 -20.88 3.31 -8.16
N ASN A 22 -21.25 4.58 -7.97
CA ASN A 22 -20.59 5.71 -8.63
C ASN A 22 -19.11 5.77 -8.21
N GLU A 23 -18.23 6.29 -9.06
CA GLU A 23 -16.79 6.41 -8.73
C GLU A 23 -16.57 7.23 -7.45
N GLU A 24 -17.36 8.28 -7.26
CA GLU A 24 -17.40 9.11 -6.05
C GLU A 24 -17.74 8.31 -4.77
N ALA A 25 -18.47 7.20 -4.89
CA ALA A 25 -18.77 6.35 -3.74
C ALA A 25 -17.52 5.66 -3.18
N TYR A 26 -16.51 5.42 -4.02
CA TYR A 26 -15.21 4.88 -3.58
C TYR A 26 -14.35 5.92 -2.86
N GLN A 27 -14.59 7.23 -3.08
CA GLN A 27 -13.93 8.29 -2.31
C GLN A 27 -14.46 8.34 -0.88
N HIS A 28 -15.79 8.23 -0.72
CA HIS A 28 -16.45 8.25 0.59
C HIS A 28 -16.39 6.91 1.34
N GLY A 29 -16.18 5.81 0.62
CA GLY A 29 -16.07 4.47 1.18
C GLY A 29 -17.43 3.73 1.26
N ILE A 30 -17.47 2.54 0.67
CA ILE A 30 -18.65 1.70 0.61
C ILE A 30 -18.66 0.75 1.81
N ASN A 31 -19.72 0.82 2.60
CA ASN A 31 -19.81 0.15 3.90
C ASN A 31 -20.62 -1.17 3.83
N PHE A 32 -20.04 -2.25 4.34
CA PHE A 32 -20.67 -3.56 4.44
C PHE A 32 -20.59 -4.16 5.83
N GLN A 33 -21.62 -4.91 6.21
CA GLN A 33 -21.66 -5.58 7.51
C GLN A 33 -21.42 -7.07 7.34
N ALA A 34 -20.42 -7.61 8.03
CA ALA A 34 -20.08 -9.03 7.99
C ALA A 34 -19.67 -9.56 9.36
N LYS A 35 -19.45 -10.87 9.44
CA LYS A 35 -18.84 -11.52 10.61
C LYS A 35 -17.44 -11.96 10.22
N TYR A 36 -16.43 -11.43 10.88
CA TYR A 36 -15.04 -11.84 10.71
C TYR A 36 -14.84 -13.23 11.33
N VAL A 37 -14.36 -14.18 10.52
CA VAL A 37 -14.10 -15.56 10.93
C VAL A 37 -12.70 -15.67 11.54
N GLY A 38 -11.71 -15.13 10.84
CA GLY A 38 -10.31 -15.17 11.24
C GLY A 38 -9.39 -14.90 10.04
N SER A 39 -8.09 -14.91 10.31
CA SER A 39 -7.04 -14.86 9.31
C SER A 39 -5.93 -15.84 9.62
N LEU A 40 -5.19 -16.21 8.59
CA LEU A 40 -3.97 -17.00 8.70
C LEU A 40 -3.02 -16.59 7.59
N ASP A 41 -1.73 -16.71 7.88
CA ASP A 41 -0.69 -16.56 6.88
C ASP A 41 -0.65 -17.80 5.99
N VAL A 42 -0.65 -17.57 4.69
CA VAL A 42 -0.70 -18.60 3.66
C VAL A 42 0.49 -18.44 2.73
N PRO A 43 0.98 -19.53 2.13
CA PRO A 43 1.92 -19.40 1.03
C PRO A 43 1.25 -18.65 -0.12
N ARG A 44 2.07 -18.08 -1.03
CA ARG A 44 1.57 -17.38 -2.22
C ARG A 44 0.65 -18.32 -3.01
N PRO A 45 -0.65 -18.02 -3.13
CA PRO A 45 -1.57 -18.89 -3.84
C PRO A 45 -1.33 -18.80 -5.35
N ASN A 46 -1.19 -19.95 -5.99
CA ASN A 46 -1.02 -20.05 -7.44
C ASN A 46 -2.30 -20.49 -8.17
N SER A 47 -3.29 -21.00 -7.42
CA SER A 47 -4.53 -21.51 -7.99
C SER A 47 -5.76 -21.15 -7.17
N ARG A 48 -6.92 -21.08 -7.83
CA ARG A 48 -8.22 -20.91 -7.14
C ARG A 48 -8.48 -22.04 -6.14
N VAL A 49 -8.00 -23.25 -6.41
CA VAL A 49 -8.15 -24.41 -5.54
C VAL A 49 -7.43 -24.20 -4.21
N GLU A 50 -6.19 -23.70 -4.24
CA GLU A 50 -5.42 -23.35 -3.03
C GLU A 50 -6.13 -22.27 -2.20
N ILE A 51 -6.68 -21.26 -2.86
CA ILE A 51 -7.40 -20.17 -2.19
C ILE A 51 -8.61 -20.74 -1.45
N VAL A 52 -9.45 -21.53 -2.13
CA VAL A 52 -10.63 -22.16 -1.51
C VAL A 52 -10.22 -23.13 -0.40
N ALA A 53 -9.13 -23.88 -0.57
CA ALA A 53 -8.59 -24.76 0.46
C ALA A 53 -8.16 -23.98 1.71
N ALA A 54 -7.41 -22.88 1.56
CA ALA A 54 -7.00 -22.00 2.64
C ALA A 54 -8.21 -21.39 3.37
N MET A 55 -9.20 -20.88 2.61
CA MET A 55 -10.45 -20.35 3.18
C MET A 55 -11.16 -21.37 4.07
N ARG A 56 -11.28 -22.62 3.58
CA ARG A 56 -11.93 -23.72 4.30
C ARG A 56 -11.13 -24.13 5.54
N ARG A 57 -9.80 -24.22 5.43
CA ARG A 57 -8.90 -24.49 6.55
C ARG A 57 -9.11 -23.48 7.67
N ILE A 58 -9.02 -22.18 7.37
CA ILE A 58 -9.23 -21.10 8.36
C ILE A 58 -10.63 -21.21 8.98
N ARG A 59 -11.66 -21.43 8.14
CA ARG A 59 -13.04 -21.57 8.62
C ARG A 59 -13.21 -22.72 9.62
N TYR A 60 -12.63 -23.88 9.32
CA TYR A 60 -12.76 -25.06 10.17
C TYR A 60 -11.89 -24.99 11.42
N GLU A 61 -10.69 -24.44 11.32
CA GLU A 61 -9.78 -24.28 12.45
C GLU A 61 -10.37 -23.36 13.52
N PHE A 62 -10.91 -22.21 13.12
CA PHE A 62 -11.56 -21.28 14.06
C PHE A 62 -12.88 -21.84 14.60
N LYS A 63 -13.57 -22.69 13.84
CA LYS A 63 -14.76 -23.41 14.32
C LYS A 63 -14.38 -24.45 15.37
N ALA A 64 -13.32 -25.23 15.14
CA ALA A 64 -12.84 -26.25 16.06
C ALA A 64 -12.30 -25.64 17.37
N LYS A 65 -11.59 -24.51 17.29
CA LYS A 65 -11.12 -23.74 18.45
C LYS A 65 -12.24 -23.00 19.20
N ASN A 66 -13.50 -23.15 18.80
CA ASN A 66 -14.67 -22.46 19.39
C ASN A 66 -14.54 -20.93 19.46
N ILE A 67 -13.78 -20.33 18.53
CA ILE A 67 -13.59 -18.89 18.48
C ILE A 67 -14.84 -18.25 17.87
N LYS A 68 -15.49 -17.37 18.62
CA LYS A 68 -16.69 -16.66 18.16
C LYS A 68 -16.32 -15.62 17.11
N LYS A 69 -17.07 -15.63 16.01
CA LYS A 69 -16.93 -14.66 14.91
C LYS A 69 -17.25 -13.24 15.38
N LYS A 70 -16.36 -12.29 15.10
CA LYS A 70 -16.52 -10.88 15.48
C LYS A 70 -17.44 -10.16 14.49
N LYS A 71 -18.38 -9.33 14.96
CA LYS A 71 -19.21 -8.49 14.07
C LYS A 71 -18.37 -7.30 13.61
N VAL A 72 -18.23 -7.13 12.30
CA VAL A 72 -17.36 -6.10 11.72
C VAL A 72 -18.12 -5.27 10.68
N SER A 73 -17.65 -4.04 10.47
CA SER A 73 -17.95 -3.20 9.32
C SER A 73 -16.73 -3.24 8.39
N ILE A 74 -16.95 -3.51 7.12
CA ILE A 74 -15.92 -3.50 6.08
C ILE A 74 -16.18 -2.25 5.24
N VAL A 75 -15.18 -1.39 5.12
CA VAL A 75 -15.24 -0.18 4.29
C VAL A 75 -14.30 -0.38 3.11
N VAL A 76 -14.83 -0.25 1.90
CA VAL A 76 -14.06 -0.36 0.65
C VAL A 76 -13.97 1.03 0.04
N SER A 77 -12.77 1.56 -0.10
CA SER A 77 -12.51 2.88 -0.70
C SER A 77 -11.31 2.81 -1.64
N VAL A 78 -10.96 3.94 -2.27
CA VAL A 78 -9.74 4.10 -3.08
C VAL A 78 -8.46 3.92 -2.26
N ASP A 79 -8.50 4.24 -0.96
CA ASP A 79 -7.39 4.05 -0.01
C ASP A 79 -7.13 2.56 0.25
N GLY A 80 -8.19 1.78 0.46
CA GLY A 80 -8.05 0.38 0.82
C GLY A 80 -9.32 -0.29 1.32
N VAL A 81 -9.13 -1.48 1.88
CA VAL A 81 -10.14 -2.21 2.64
C VAL A 81 -9.87 -2.05 4.13
N LYS A 82 -10.76 -1.33 4.81
CA LYS A 82 -10.73 -1.14 6.28
C LYS A 82 -11.73 -2.08 6.94
N VAL A 83 -11.29 -2.82 7.95
CA VAL A 83 -12.16 -3.69 8.74
C VAL A 83 -12.23 -3.14 10.15
N ILE A 84 -13.42 -2.74 10.58
CA ILE A 84 -13.67 -2.07 11.86
C ILE A 84 -14.58 -2.95 12.72
N LEU A 85 -14.22 -3.16 13.98
CA LEU A 85 -15.03 -3.91 14.92
C LEU A 85 -16.31 -3.14 15.24
N ARG A 86 -17.46 -3.83 15.25
CA ARG A 86 -18.73 -3.22 15.70
C ARG A 86 -18.97 -3.58 17.15
N LYS A 87 -18.63 -2.66 18.07
CA LYS A 87 -19.09 -2.77 19.47
C LYS A 87 -20.58 -2.44 19.52
N LYS A 88 -21.30 -3.15 20.38
CA LYS A 88 -22.63 -2.71 20.85
C LYS A 88 -22.34 -1.56 21.83
N GLN A 89 -22.87 -0.36 21.61
CA GLN A 89 -22.69 0.74 22.56
C GLN A 89 -23.12 0.27 23.95
N LYS A 90 -22.16 0.10 24.86
CA LYS A 90 -22.45 0.18 26.28
C LYS A 90 -22.41 1.67 26.61
N ARG A 91 -23.59 2.18 26.96
CA ARG A 91 -23.86 3.53 27.46
C ARG A 91 -22.72 3.98 28.39
N LYS A 92 -22.05 5.10 28.08
CA LYS A 92 -20.85 5.69 28.75
C LYS A 92 -19.50 5.26 28.18
N GLU A 93 -19.14 5.81 27.02
CA GLU A 93 -17.85 6.47 26.73
C GLU A 93 -17.96 7.05 25.29
N TRP A 94 -17.93 8.37 25.16
CA TRP A 94 -18.19 9.09 23.89
C TRP A 94 -16.92 9.34 23.05
N THR A 95 -15.77 8.80 23.44
CA THR A 95 -14.53 8.94 22.69
C THR A 95 -14.42 7.82 21.66
N TRP A 96 -15.04 8.02 20.50
CA TRP A 96 -14.92 7.17 19.33
C TRP A 96 -13.52 7.28 18.72
N ASP A 97 -12.55 6.58 19.29
CA ASP A 97 -11.23 6.47 18.67
C ASP A 97 -11.29 5.37 17.60
N GLU A 98 -11.44 5.75 16.34
CA GLU A 98 -11.55 4.82 15.19
C GLU A 98 -10.37 3.84 15.14
N SER A 99 -9.18 4.33 15.52
CA SER A 99 -7.94 3.56 15.63
C SER A 99 -8.05 2.40 16.61
N LYS A 100 -8.80 2.57 17.72
CA LYS A 100 -8.99 1.51 18.74
C LYS A 100 -9.94 0.41 18.28
N MET A 101 -10.71 0.65 17.22
CA MET A 101 -11.68 -0.31 16.69
C MET A 101 -11.24 -0.92 15.35
N LEU A 102 -10.19 -0.37 14.74
CA LEU A 102 -9.60 -0.88 13.52
C LEU A 102 -8.99 -2.26 13.75
N VAL A 103 -9.50 -3.26 13.04
CA VAL A 103 -8.97 -4.62 13.05
C VAL A 103 -7.80 -4.72 12.07
N MET A 104 -7.96 -4.17 10.88
CA MET A 104 -6.95 -4.12 9.83
C MET A 104 -7.30 -3.07 8.80
N HIS A 105 -6.27 -2.55 8.15
CA HIS A 105 -6.37 -1.69 6.98
C HIS A 105 -5.35 -2.16 5.94
N ASP A 106 -5.86 -2.66 4.81
CA ASP A 106 -5.02 -3.15 3.72
C ASP A 106 -5.25 -2.25 2.48
N PRO A 107 -4.23 -1.51 2.00
CA PRO A 107 -4.36 -0.69 0.81
C PRO A 107 -4.72 -1.50 -0.44
N ILE A 108 -5.44 -0.90 -1.40
CA ILE A 108 -5.92 -1.62 -2.59
C ILE A 108 -4.76 -2.30 -3.35
N TYR A 109 -3.63 -1.63 -3.52
CA TYR A 109 -2.46 -2.17 -4.22
C TYR A 109 -1.80 -3.38 -3.53
N ARG A 110 -2.11 -3.65 -2.25
CA ARG A 110 -1.61 -4.83 -1.51
C ARG A 110 -2.56 -6.01 -1.55
N ILE A 111 -3.80 -5.82 -1.96
CA ILE A 111 -4.77 -6.90 -2.04
C ILE A 111 -4.51 -7.67 -3.34
N PHE A 112 -4.09 -8.92 -3.19
CA PHE A 112 -3.70 -9.78 -4.31
C PHE A 112 -4.89 -10.49 -4.94
N TYR A 113 -5.85 -10.91 -4.11
CA TYR A 113 -6.99 -11.69 -4.57
C TYR A 113 -8.22 -11.49 -3.70
N VAL A 114 -9.40 -11.53 -4.31
CA VAL A 114 -10.70 -11.53 -3.62
C VAL A 114 -11.56 -12.67 -4.17
N SER A 115 -12.19 -13.46 -3.29
CA SER A 115 -12.95 -14.65 -3.69
C SER A 115 -14.07 -15.04 -2.73
N HIS A 116 -14.86 -16.01 -3.16
CA HIS A 116 -15.91 -16.65 -2.36
C HIS A 116 -15.77 -18.18 -2.41
N ASP A 117 -16.27 -18.87 -1.38
CA ASP A 117 -16.29 -20.35 -1.36
C ASP A 117 -17.36 -20.85 -2.34
N SER A 118 -17.01 -21.80 -3.21
CA SER A 118 -17.93 -22.37 -4.21
C SER A 118 -19.12 -23.10 -3.60
N GLN A 119 -18.97 -23.63 -2.37
CA GLN A 119 -20.01 -24.39 -1.68
C GLN A 119 -20.82 -23.54 -0.68
N ASP A 120 -20.19 -22.57 -0.02
CA ASP A 120 -20.88 -21.63 0.88
C ASP A 120 -20.66 -20.20 0.39
N LEU A 121 -21.51 -19.75 -0.53
CA LEU A 121 -21.45 -18.43 -1.15
C LEU A 121 -21.73 -17.28 -0.16
N LYS A 122 -21.97 -17.56 1.13
CA LYS A 122 -21.99 -16.56 2.20
C LYS A 122 -20.59 -16.30 2.78
N ILE A 123 -19.62 -17.17 2.48
CA ILE A 123 -18.23 -17.05 2.88
C ILE A 123 -17.44 -16.41 1.76
N PHE A 124 -16.73 -15.35 2.09
CA PHE A 124 -15.83 -14.67 1.18
C PHE A 124 -14.53 -14.35 1.90
N SER A 125 -13.47 -14.13 1.12
CA SER A 125 -12.17 -13.76 1.63
C SER A 125 -11.46 -12.82 0.68
N TYR A 126 -10.49 -12.10 1.23
CA TYR A 126 -9.46 -11.46 0.42
C TYR A 126 -8.10 -11.84 0.97
N ILE A 127 -7.09 -11.76 0.11
CA ILE A 127 -5.69 -12.04 0.44
C ILE A 127 -4.92 -10.75 0.25
N ALA A 128 -4.26 -10.30 1.31
CA ALA A 128 -3.39 -9.13 1.28
C ALA A 128 -1.94 -9.55 1.50
N ARG A 129 -1.01 -8.88 0.79
CA ARG A 129 0.42 -9.02 1.00
C ARG A 129 0.87 -8.06 2.09
N ASP A 130 1.59 -8.58 3.08
CA ASP A 130 2.25 -7.76 4.08
C ASP A 130 3.51 -7.10 3.50
N GLY A 131 3.68 -5.80 3.72
CA GLY A 131 4.77 -5.02 3.13
C GLY A 131 6.13 -5.29 3.76
N ALA A 132 6.16 -5.65 5.05
CA ALA A 132 7.40 -5.90 5.78
C ALA A 132 7.90 -7.35 5.58
N SER A 133 7.01 -8.33 5.70
CA SER A 133 7.37 -9.74 5.68
C SER A 133 7.17 -10.43 4.33
N ASN A 134 6.57 -9.76 3.33
CA ASN A 134 6.16 -10.35 2.05
C ASN A 134 5.30 -11.61 2.17
N THR A 135 4.70 -11.83 3.34
CA THR A 135 3.77 -12.94 3.58
C THR A 135 2.39 -12.60 3.07
N PHE A 136 1.62 -13.62 2.72
CA PHE A 136 0.24 -13.46 2.26
C PHE A 136 -0.70 -13.79 3.42
N ARG A 137 -1.56 -12.85 3.79
CA ARG A 137 -2.56 -13.03 4.83
C ARG A 137 -3.92 -13.24 4.21
N CYS A 138 -4.52 -14.41 4.44
CA CYS A 138 -5.88 -14.69 3.98
C CYS A 138 -6.88 -14.29 5.08
N ASN A 139 -7.76 -13.34 4.77
CA ASN A 139 -8.79 -12.84 5.68
C ASN A 139 -10.16 -13.41 5.32
N VAL A 140 -10.81 -14.13 6.23
CA VAL A 140 -12.06 -14.86 5.95
C VAL A 140 -13.24 -14.24 6.70
N PHE A 141 -14.35 -14.06 5.98
CA PHE A 141 -15.57 -13.42 6.47
C PHE A 141 -16.81 -14.26 6.15
N LYS A 142 -17.88 -14.04 6.92
CA LYS A 142 -19.22 -14.60 6.69
C LYS A 142 -20.27 -13.50 6.64
N SER A 143 -20.96 -13.39 5.52
CA SER A 143 -22.12 -12.49 5.34
C SER A 143 -23.42 -13.12 5.83
N LYS A 144 -24.45 -12.28 6.01
CA LYS A 144 -25.81 -12.76 6.35
C LYS A 144 -26.50 -13.36 5.11
N LYS A 145 -26.34 -12.71 3.95
CA LYS A 145 -26.94 -13.10 2.66
C LYS A 145 -25.84 -13.42 1.64
N LYS A 146 -26.08 -14.39 0.74
CA LYS A 146 -25.20 -14.69 -0.41
C LYS A 146 -24.99 -13.45 -1.28
N THR A 147 -26.08 -12.76 -1.60
CA THR A 147 -26.05 -11.53 -2.42
C THR A 147 -25.15 -10.46 -1.81
N GLN A 148 -25.12 -10.34 -0.48
CA GLN A 148 -24.22 -9.41 0.20
C GLN A 148 -22.75 -9.80 0.06
N ALA A 149 -22.40 -11.09 0.20
CA ALA A 149 -21.02 -11.54 -0.02
C ALA A 149 -20.58 -11.30 -1.47
N MET A 150 -21.44 -11.62 -2.45
CA MET A 150 -21.14 -11.36 -3.86
C MET A 150 -20.96 -9.88 -4.15
N ARG A 151 -21.81 -9.01 -3.59
CA ARG A 151 -21.65 -7.56 -3.70
C ARG A 151 -20.31 -7.09 -3.16
N ILE A 152 -19.90 -7.56 -1.98
CA ILE A 152 -18.58 -7.19 -1.40
C ILE A 152 -17.45 -7.60 -2.34
N VAL A 153 -17.45 -8.84 -2.82
CA VAL A 153 -16.41 -9.36 -3.73
C VAL A 153 -16.33 -8.52 -5.01
N ARG A 154 -17.48 -8.18 -5.61
CA ARG A 154 -17.55 -7.34 -6.82
C ARG A 154 -17.09 -5.91 -6.56
N THR A 155 -17.51 -5.29 -5.45
CA THR A 155 -17.10 -3.93 -5.07
C THR A 155 -15.59 -3.84 -4.84
N VAL A 156 -14.98 -4.83 -4.18
CA VAL A 156 -13.51 -4.88 -4.05
C VAL A 156 -12.86 -5.10 -5.41
N GLY A 157 -13.42 -5.97 -6.25
CA GLY A 157 -12.97 -6.20 -7.63
C GLY A 157 -12.91 -4.91 -8.45
N GLN A 158 -13.94 -4.08 -8.36
CA GLN A 158 -14.00 -2.80 -9.06
C GLN A 158 -13.12 -1.72 -8.44
N ALA A 159 -12.90 -1.75 -7.12
CA ALA A 159 -11.96 -0.85 -6.49
C ALA A 159 -10.54 -0.98 -7.08
N PHE A 160 -10.13 -2.18 -7.53
CA PHE A 160 -8.89 -2.36 -8.27
C PHE A 160 -8.87 -1.55 -9.57
N GLU A 161 -9.95 -1.60 -10.36
CA GLU A 161 -10.04 -0.88 -11.62
C GLU A 161 -10.06 0.64 -11.42
N VAL A 162 -10.83 1.13 -10.44
CA VAL A 162 -10.91 2.56 -10.11
C VAL A 162 -9.56 3.08 -9.61
N CYS A 163 -8.93 2.39 -8.67
CA CYS A 163 -7.63 2.78 -8.14
C CYS A 163 -6.54 2.81 -9.25
N HIS A 164 -6.59 1.86 -10.18
CA HIS A 164 -5.67 1.85 -11.32
C HIS A 164 -5.90 3.04 -12.27
N LYS A 165 -7.17 3.36 -12.58
CA LYS A 165 -7.52 4.53 -13.43
C LYS A 165 -7.06 5.85 -12.81
N LEU A 166 -7.29 6.05 -11.52
CA LEU A 166 -6.87 7.26 -10.80
C LEU A 166 -5.34 7.42 -10.76
N SER A 167 -4.61 6.30 -10.62
CA SER A 167 -3.15 6.33 -10.68
C SER A 167 -2.63 6.81 -12.03
N LEU A 168 -3.28 6.44 -13.15
CA LEU A 168 -2.88 6.89 -14.49
C LEU A 168 -3.18 8.38 -14.71
N GLN A 169 -4.34 8.86 -14.26
CA GLN A 169 -4.73 10.27 -14.41
C GLN A 169 -3.82 11.21 -13.61
N HIS A 170 -3.40 10.81 -12.42
CA HIS A 170 -2.46 11.60 -11.61
C HIS A 170 -1.07 11.68 -12.26
N THR A 171 -0.60 10.60 -12.91
CA THR A 171 0.67 10.62 -13.65
C THR A 171 0.59 11.51 -14.90
N GLN A 172 -0.55 11.58 -15.57
CA GLN A 172 -0.75 12.42 -16.77
C GLN A 172 -0.92 13.91 -16.41
N GLN A 173 -1.66 14.24 -15.36
CA GLN A 173 -1.84 15.63 -14.92
C GLN A 173 -0.56 16.24 -14.32
N SER A 174 0.37 15.43 -13.81
CA SER A 174 1.68 15.92 -13.33
C SER A 174 2.70 16.15 -14.45
N ALA A 175 2.40 15.80 -15.71
CA ALA A 175 3.30 15.98 -16.85
C ALA A 175 2.98 17.21 -17.73
N ASP A 176 1.77 17.79 -17.62
CA ASP A 176 1.31 18.93 -18.45
C ASP A 176 1.22 20.26 -17.67
N GLY A 177 2.02 20.40 -16.60
CA GLY A 177 1.92 21.50 -15.65
C GLY A 177 3.03 22.54 -15.70
N GLU A 178 3.47 22.99 -16.88
CA GLU A 178 4.29 24.21 -16.99
C GLU A 178 4.16 24.91 -18.36
N SER A 179 3.12 25.74 -18.52
CA SER A 179 3.19 26.97 -19.31
C SER A 179 2.04 27.90 -18.90
N ASP A 180 2.40 28.95 -18.17
CA ASP A 180 1.49 29.94 -17.61
C ASP A 180 1.06 31.01 -18.65
N LYS A 181 0.00 31.72 -18.30
CA LYS A 181 -0.97 32.55 -19.06
C LYS A 181 -0.51 33.67 -20.01
N SER A 182 -1.51 34.08 -20.83
CA SER A 182 -1.83 35.40 -21.48
C SER A 182 -1.42 35.51 -22.97
N VAL A 183 -2.18 36.03 -23.95
CA VAL A 183 -3.27 37.03 -24.09
C VAL A 183 -4.15 36.70 -25.34
N GLU A 184 -5.35 37.28 -25.40
CA GLU A 184 -6.40 37.28 -26.45
C GLU A 184 -5.98 37.43 -27.93
N GLU A 185 -6.65 36.73 -28.87
CA GLU A 185 -7.55 37.31 -29.91
C GLU A 185 -8.06 36.27 -30.96
N GLN A 186 -9.39 36.22 -31.10
CA GLN A 186 -10.32 35.92 -32.22
C GLN A 186 -10.08 34.88 -33.36
N PRO A 187 -11.20 34.36 -33.98
CA PRO A 187 -11.22 33.14 -34.80
C PRO A 187 -11.29 33.40 -36.31
N ALA A 188 -10.72 32.52 -37.14
CA ALA A 188 -11.03 32.43 -38.57
C ALA A 188 -10.71 31.05 -39.19
N GLU A 189 -11.52 30.70 -40.19
CA GLU A 189 -11.72 29.41 -40.87
C GLU A 189 -10.55 28.91 -41.75
N GLY A 190 -10.49 27.59 -42.04
CA GLY A 190 -9.70 27.09 -43.19
C GLY A 190 -9.35 25.59 -43.25
N ARG A 191 -10.17 24.81 -43.98
CA ARG A 191 -9.95 23.57 -44.77
C ARG A 191 -8.58 22.80 -44.79
N GLN A 192 -8.70 21.48 -44.53
CA GLN A 192 -8.45 20.31 -45.43
C GLN A 192 -7.02 19.90 -45.92
N LEU A 193 -6.55 18.76 -45.38
CA LEU A 193 -5.84 17.57 -45.93
C LEU A 193 -4.49 17.64 -46.72
N THR A 194 -3.66 16.62 -46.40
CA THR A 194 -2.60 15.88 -47.15
C THR A 194 -1.12 16.30 -47.07
N GLY A 195 -0.27 15.34 -46.66
CA GLY A 195 1.04 15.05 -47.29
C GLY A 195 2.34 15.38 -46.53
N ALA A 196 2.93 14.36 -45.89
CA ALA A 196 4.36 13.96 -45.75
C ALA A 196 5.46 14.95 -46.24
N GLU A 197 6.64 15.16 -45.64
CA GLU A 197 7.50 14.51 -44.63
C GLU A 197 8.42 15.60 -44.03
N GLN A 198 8.87 15.45 -42.77
CA GLN A 198 10.30 15.43 -42.40
C GLN A 198 10.50 15.34 -40.88
N ASP A 199 11.32 14.36 -40.52
CA ASP A 199 11.83 14.02 -39.19
C ASP A 199 12.47 15.21 -38.47
N GLU A 200 12.28 15.25 -37.15
CA GLU A 200 13.28 15.58 -36.11
C GLU A 200 12.54 16.01 -34.82
N HIS A 201 12.30 15.05 -33.91
CA HIS A 201 12.35 15.22 -32.45
C HIS A 201 12.02 13.87 -31.77
N ASP A 202 12.96 12.92 -31.84
CA ASP A 202 12.84 11.62 -31.17
C ASP A 202 14.04 11.36 -30.26
N SER A 203 14.07 12.03 -29.09
CA SER A 203 15.09 11.80 -28.06
C SER A 203 14.58 11.02 -26.83
N ASN A 204 13.26 10.81 -26.68
CA ASN A 204 12.71 10.04 -25.56
C ASN A 204 12.28 8.60 -25.90
N LYS A 205 12.19 8.22 -27.18
CA LYS A 205 12.03 6.80 -27.57
C LYS A 205 13.34 6.01 -27.55
N ASN A 206 14.49 6.68 -27.44
CA ASN A 206 15.79 6.00 -27.47
C ASN A 206 16.06 5.14 -26.22
N ILE A 207 15.57 5.49 -25.03
CA ILE A 207 15.83 4.67 -23.84
C ILE A 207 15.07 3.33 -23.91
N PHE A 208 13.81 3.36 -24.35
CA PHE A 208 13.00 2.14 -24.48
C PHE A 208 13.45 1.26 -25.65
N ARG A 209 13.91 1.88 -26.75
CA ARG A 209 14.40 1.17 -27.94
C ARG A 209 15.83 0.61 -27.76
N MET A 210 16.68 1.26 -26.95
CA MET A 210 18.01 0.77 -26.56
C MET A 210 17.91 -0.51 -25.72
N VAL A 211 16.96 -0.57 -24.78
CA VAL A 211 16.75 -1.76 -23.93
C VAL A 211 16.23 -2.96 -24.72
N ILE A 212 15.42 -2.72 -25.77
CA ILE A 212 14.93 -3.76 -26.69
C ILE A 212 16.04 -4.27 -27.62
N HIS A 213 17.05 -3.45 -27.95
CA HIS A 213 18.09 -3.82 -28.93
C HIS A 213 19.35 -4.47 -28.31
N LEU A 214 19.61 -4.26 -27.01
CA LEU A 214 20.76 -4.84 -26.30
C LEU A 214 20.52 -6.26 -25.74
N VAL A 215 19.26 -6.68 -25.63
CA VAL A 215 18.89 -8.06 -25.26
C VAL A 215 18.24 -8.67 -26.48
N GLY A 216 19.08 -9.29 -27.32
CA GLY A 216 18.63 -10.09 -28.45
C GLY A 216 17.52 -11.04 -28.01
N LYS A 217 16.55 -11.25 -28.91
CA LYS A 217 15.44 -12.20 -28.77
C LYS A 217 15.94 -13.53 -28.22
N GLU A 218 15.79 -13.72 -26.92
CA GLU A 218 15.49 -14.97 -26.22
C GLU A 218 15.37 -14.64 -24.72
N ASP A 219 14.33 -15.20 -24.08
CA ASP A 219 14.00 -15.15 -22.66
C ASP A 219 13.31 -13.90 -22.07
N SER A 220 11.98 -13.94 -22.14
CA SER A 220 11.01 -13.00 -21.56
C SER A 220 11.05 -12.84 -20.02
N ASN A 221 11.89 -13.59 -19.31
CA ASN A 221 12.01 -13.52 -17.85
C ASN A 221 12.98 -12.44 -17.38
N ILE A 222 13.98 -12.06 -18.19
CA ILE A 222 15.01 -11.10 -17.80
C ILE A 222 14.49 -9.65 -17.90
N VAL A 223 13.64 -9.37 -18.89
CA VAL A 223 13.00 -8.06 -19.09
C VAL A 223 12.08 -7.68 -17.92
N SER A 224 11.39 -8.66 -17.33
CA SER A 224 10.55 -8.48 -16.15
C SER A 224 11.39 -8.13 -14.91
N VAL A 225 12.53 -8.79 -14.72
CA VAL A 225 13.39 -8.59 -13.54
C VAL A 225 14.07 -7.22 -13.60
N ILE A 226 14.54 -6.80 -14.77
CA ILE A 226 15.18 -5.48 -14.94
C ILE A 226 14.16 -4.34 -14.76
N SER A 227 12.93 -4.51 -15.25
CA SER A 227 11.84 -3.52 -15.05
C SER A 227 11.46 -3.36 -13.57
N VAL A 228 11.41 -4.45 -12.81
CA VAL A 228 11.13 -4.44 -11.35
C VAL A 228 12.29 -3.81 -10.57
N LEU A 229 13.54 -4.07 -10.95
CA LEU A 229 14.71 -3.50 -10.26
C LEU A 229 14.87 -1.99 -10.49
N ILE A 230 14.55 -1.49 -11.70
CA ILE A 230 14.60 -0.05 -12.01
C ILE A 230 13.47 0.71 -11.30
N THR A 231 12.29 0.11 -11.21
CA THR A 231 11.15 0.70 -10.48
C THR A 231 11.40 0.71 -8.98
N ASP A 232 11.98 -0.35 -8.40
CA ASP A 232 12.39 -0.36 -6.98
C ASP A 232 13.49 0.67 -6.69
N LEU A 233 14.47 0.84 -7.60
CA LEU A 233 15.56 1.82 -7.42
C LEU A 233 15.03 3.26 -7.44
N LEU A 234 14.13 3.59 -8.38
CA LEU A 234 13.47 4.91 -8.43
C LEU A 234 12.57 5.17 -7.23
N LEU A 235 11.87 4.15 -6.73
CA LEU A 235 11.01 4.28 -5.55
C LEU A 235 11.85 4.55 -4.29
N THR A 236 13.01 3.90 -4.16
CA THR A 236 13.92 4.15 -3.04
C THR A 236 14.53 5.54 -3.04
N THR A 237 14.89 6.11 -4.20
CA THR A 237 15.39 7.50 -4.28
C THR A 237 14.30 8.51 -3.94
N ILE A 238 13.06 8.31 -4.39
CA ILE A 238 11.92 9.17 -4.04
C ILE A 238 11.64 9.09 -2.53
N HIS A 239 11.72 7.90 -1.93
CA HIS A 239 11.46 7.72 -0.50
C HIS A 239 12.54 8.38 0.39
N ILE A 240 13.81 8.37 -0.05
CA ILE A 240 14.93 9.04 0.63
C ILE A 240 14.82 10.58 0.51
N LEU A 241 14.38 11.09 -0.64
CA LEU A 241 14.11 12.52 -0.85
C LEU A 241 12.93 13.00 0.00
N SER A 242 11.83 12.25 0.05
CA SER A 242 10.66 12.60 0.87
C SER A 242 10.94 12.52 2.38
N SER A 243 11.75 11.55 2.85
CA SER A 243 12.11 11.47 4.28
C SER A 243 13.00 12.62 4.72
N THR A 244 13.87 13.13 3.84
CA THR A 244 14.79 14.24 4.16
C THR A 244 14.05 15.59 4.23
N ILE A 245 12.99 15.77 3.42
CA ILE A 245 12.16 16.99 3.41
C ILE A 245 11.18 17.01 4.61
N LEU A 246 10.66 15.87 5.05
CA LEU A 246 9.74 15.79 6.21
C LEU A 246 10.43 16.00 7.55
N THR A 247 11.71 15.67 7.68
CA THR A 247 12.49 15.94 8.91
C THR A 247 12.88 17.41 9.07
N ALA A 248 12.94 18.20 7.99
CA ALA A 248 13.23 19.63 8.05
C ALA A 248 12.00 20.50 8.41
N ALA A 249 10.78 20.01 8.17
CA ALA A 249 9.55 20.77 8.37
C ALA A 249 8.92 20.67 9.78
N ASN A 250 9.45 19.81 10.66
CA ASN A 250 8.84 19.51 11.97
C ASN A 250 9.45 20.26 13.17
N GLN A 251 10.22 21.33 12.96
CA GLN A 251 10.80 22.15 14.03
C GLN A 251 10.16 23.55 14.21
N GLU A 252 9.03 23.86 13.55
CA GLU A 252 8.37 25.17 13.71
C GLU A 252 6.88 25.16 14.11
N ARG A 253 6.28 24.01 14.46
CA ARG A 253 4.86 23.99 14.85
C ARG A 253 4.55 23.03 15.99
N CYS A 254 4.90 23.42 17.21
CA CYS A 254 4.17 23.03 18.42
C CYS A 254 4.48 23.97 19.60
N SER A 255 3.94 25.18 19.52
CA SER A 255 3.60 25.98 20.69
C SER A 255 2.29 26.67 20.41
N ILE A 256 1.37 26.62 21.38
CA ILE A 256 0.03 27.26 21.44
C ILE A 256 -1.11 26.35 20.94
N SER A 257 -1.74 25.61 21.87
CA SER A 257 -3.17 25.81 22.22
C SER A 257 -3.74 24.65 23.07
N ALA A 258 -3.99 24.95 24.35
CA ALA A 258 -4.99 24.31 25.21
C ALA A 258 -5.31 25.35 26.30
N ASN A 259 -6.54 25.69 26.70
CA ASN A 259 -7.89 25.42 26.26
C ASN A 259 -8.72 26.63 26.75
N THR A 260 -9.70 27.08 25.98
CA THR A 260 -10.80 27.92 26.47
C THR A 260 -11.93 26.99 26.90
N ASP A 261 -12.33 27.03 28.18
CA ASP A 261 -13.74 26.97 28.52
C ASP A 261 -14.02 27.61 29.89
N SER A 262 -15.07 28.41 29.86
CA SER A 262 -15.69 29.27 30.85
C SER A 262 -15.72 28.76 32.30
N PHE A 263 -15.27 29.61 33.23
CA PHE A 263 -15.85 29.68 34.58
C PHE A 263 -15.99 31.14 35.02
N MET A 264 -17.15 31.46 35.56
CA MET A 264 -17.62 32.80 35.88
C MET A 264 -16.76 33.50 36.96
N SER A 265 -16.57 34.80 36.78
CA SER A 265 -16.12 35.71 37.84
C SER A 265 -17.13 35.75 38.99
N PRO A 266 -16.64 35.88 40.24
CA PRO A 266 -17.03 37.07 40.98
C PRO A 266 -15.81 37.81 41.53
N SER A 267 -15.93 39.12 41.53
CA SER A 267 -15.02 40.11 42.11
C SER A 267 -14.60 39.81 43.55
N SER A 268 -13.30 39.85 43.85
CA SER A 268 -12.78 40.47 45.10
C SER A 268 -11.25 40.48 45.16
N LYS A 269 -10.71 41.59 45.66
CA LYS A 269 -9.30 41.91 45.89
C LYS A 269 -8.62 40.91 46.85
N SER A 270 -7.45 40.38 46.50
CA SER A 270 -6.30 40.19 47.41
C SER A 270 -5.14 39.50 46.69
N SER A 271 -3.94 40.07 46.83
CA SER A 271 -2.67 39.48 46.39
C SER A 271 -2.11 38.59 47.51
N PRO A 272 -1.68 37.34 47.24
CA PRO A 272 -0.86 36.60 48.19
C PRO A 272 0.61 36.79 47.84
N LYS A 273 1.37 37.39 48.76
CA LYS A 273 2.84 37.31 48.75
C LYS A 273 3.19 35.82 49.00
N LEU A 274 3.78 35.16 48.01
CA LEU A 274 4.30 33.79 48.12
C LEU A 274 5.32 33.71 49.26
N THR A 275 5.16 32.72 50.14
CA THR A 275 6.13 32.43 51.19
C THR A 275 7.41 31.84 50.58
N PRO A 276 8.60 32.11 51.14
CA PRO A 276 9.89 31.68 50.58
C PRO A 276 10.01 30.15 50.42
N LEU A 277 9.25 29.38 51.20
CA LEU A 277 9.18 27.91 51.12
C LEU A 277 8.40 27.43 49.89
N ALA A 278 7.35 28.15 49.48
CA ALA A 278 6.54 27.80 48.31
C ALA A 278 7.30 28.05 46.99
N SER A 279 8.11 29.12 46.92
CA SER A 279 8.98 29.39 45.77
C SER A 279 10.09 28.34 45.61
N GLN A 280 10.62 27.81 46.71
CA GLN A 280 11.65 26.77 46.67
C GLN A 280 11.10 25.45 46.13
N HIS A 281 9.89 25.07 46.54
CA HIS A 281 9.22 23.86 46.04
C HIS A 281 8.91 23.96 44.54
N GLN A 282 8.51 25.14 44.04
CA GLN A 282 8.26 25.35 42.61
C GLN A 282 9.53 25.20 41.76
N LEU A 283 10.67 25.71 42.23
CA LEU A 283 11.96 25.50 41.56
C LEU A 283 12.35 24.02 41.53
N GLN A 284 12.11 23.28 42.62
CA GLN A 284 12.41 21.86 42.71
C GLN A 284 11.55 21.02 41.74
N LEU A 285 10.27 21.37 41.59
CA LEU A 285 9.37 20.77 40.61
C LEU A 285 9.83 21.03 39.17
N LEU A 286 10.21 22.27 38.84
CA LEU A 286 10.72 22.61 37.51
C LEU A 286 12.03 21.88 37.20
N GLN A 287 12.93 21.78 38.17
CA GLN A 287 14.18 21.04 38.01
C GLN A 287 13.93 19.55 37.76
N HIS A 288 12.96 18.96 38.48
CA HIS A 288 12.56 17.57 38.26
C HIS A 288 11.96 17.36 36.86
N GLN A 289 11.09 18.27 36.40
CA GLN A 289 10.52 18.23 35.06
C GLN A 289 11.60 18.35 33.96
N LEU A 290 12.58 19.24 34.15
CA LEU A 290 13.70 19.39 33.22
C LEU A 290 14.55 18.13 33.15
N HIS A 291 14.83 17.52 34.30
CA HIS A 291 15.58 16.27 34.36
C HIS A 291 14.84 15.12 33.67
N GLN A 292 13.52 15.05 33.86
CA GLN A 292 12.68 14.07 33.17
C GLN A 292 12.68 14.27 31.64
N GLN A 293 12.57 15.52 31.18
CA GLN A 293 12.70 15.87 29.77
C GLN A 293 14.06 15.45 29.20
N GLN A 294 15.14 15.76 29.90
CA GLN A 294 16.51 15.40 29.46
C GLN A 294 16.69 13.88 29.33
N GLN A 295 16.19 13.09 30.29
CA GLN A 295 16.25 11.63 30.21
C GLN A 295 15.43 11.09 29.04
N GLN A 296 14.23 11.62 28.81
CA GLN A 296 13.41 11.22 27.65
C GLN A 296 14.10 11.53 26.32
N THR A 297 14.70 12.71 26.18
CA THR A 297 15.49 13.07 25.00
C THR A 297 16.69 12.14 24.83
N GLN A 298 17.41 11.82 25.90
CA GLN A 298 18.57 10.94 25.83
C GLN A 298 18.20 9.52 25.36
N VAL A 299 17.08 8.99 25.85
CA VAL A 299 16.56 7.69 25.39
C VAL A 299 16.16 7.73 23.92
N ALA A 300 15.47 8.81 23.48
CA ALA A 300 15.09 8.97 22.09
C ALA A 300 16.32 9.06 21.16
N VAL A 301 17.35 9.80 21.56
CA VAL A 301 18.61 9.91 20.80
C VAL A 301 19.31 8.55 20.71
N ALA A 302 19.37 7.79 21.79
CA ALA A 302 19.96 6.45 21.78
C ALA A 302 19.20 5.49 20.85
N GLN A 303 17.87 5.58 20.80
CA GLN A 303 17.05 4.78 19.87
C GLN A 303 17.33 5.15 18.41
N VAL A 304 17.44 6.44 18.09
CA VAL A 304 17.77 6.90 16.73
C VAL A 304 19.17 6.42 16.32
N GLN A 305 20.14 6.49 17.23
CA GLN A 305 21.50 6.00 16.94
C GLN A 305 21.50 4.49 16.67
N LEU A 306 20.79 3.70 17.46
CA LEU A 306 20.66 2.26 17.25
C LEU A 306 20.02 1.93 15.89
N LEU A 307 18.97 2.66 15.51
CA LEU A 307 18.32 2.48 14.20
C LEU A 307 19.26 2.86 13.05
N ARG A 308 20.07 3.91 13.21
CA ARG A 308 21.08 4.32 12.23
C ARG A 308 22.15 3.24 12.05
N ASP A 309 22.64 2.66 13.14
CA ASP A 309 23.64 1.60 13.11
C ASP A 309 23.05 0.30 12.51
N GLN A 310 21.77 0.02 12.77
CA GLN A 310 21.08 -1.12 12.15
C GLN A 310 20.92 -0.92 10.63
N LEU A 311 20.59 0.30 10.19
CA LEU A 311 20.47 0.62 8.77
C LEU A 311 21.82 0.56 8.05
N SER A 312 22.90 1.03 8.68
CA SER A 312 24.25 0.95 8.09
C SER A 312 24.73 -0.51 7.99
N ALA A 313 24.41 -1.35 8.97
CA ALA A 313 24.68 -2.78 8.92
C ALA A 313 23.87 -3.49 7.82
N GLU A 314 22.57 -3.19 7.69
CA GLU A 314 21.72 -3.77 6.65
C GLU A 314 22.20 -3.38 5.24
N THR A 315 22.51 -2.11 5.02
CA THR A 315 23.01 -1.62 3.72
C THR A 315 24.33 -2.28 3.34
N THR A 316 25.24 -2.48 4.30
CA THR A 316 26.50 -3.21 4.08
C THR A 316 26.24 -4.67 3.71
N ALA A 317 25.37 -5.36 4.45
CA ALA A 317 24.99 -6.75 4.17
C ALA A 317 24.31 -6.89 2.80
N ARG A 318 23.50 -5.90 2.40
CA ARG A 318 22.84 -5.85 1.09
C ARG A 318 23.84 -5.70 -0.04
N ILE A 319 24.83 -4.81 0.10
CA ILE A 319 25.90 -4.63 -0.90
C ILE A 319 26.71 -5.92 -1.03
N GLU A 320 27.06 -6.57 0.08
CA GLU A 320 27.79 -7.85 0.05
C GLU A 320 26.98 -8.96 -0.64
N ALA A 321 25.69 -9.07 -0.35
CA ALA A 321 24.82 -10.03 -1.01
C ALA A 321 24.72 -9.77 -2.53
N GLN A 322 24.62 -8.51 -2.94
CA GLN A 322 24.61 -8.12 -4.36
C GLN A 322 25.94 -8.50 -5.05
N ALA A 323 27.08 -8.27 -4.40
CA ALA A 323 28.39 -8.65 -4.92
C ALA A 323 28.50 -10.18 -5.11
N ARG A 324 28.01 -10.97 -4.15
CA ARG A 324 27.99 -12.44 -4.26
C ARG A 324 27.12 -12.93 -5.41
N VAL A 325 25.93 -12.34 -5.60
CA VAL A 325 25.05 -12.68 -6.73
C VAL A 325 25.72 -12.33 -8.06
N HIS A 326 26.36 -11.16 -8.15
CA HIS A 326 27.08 -10.77 -9.36
C HIS A 326 28.21 -11.75 -9.70
N GLN A 327 28.97 -12.18 -8.70
CA GLN A 327 30.03 -13.18 -8.88
C GLN A 327 29.47 -14.53 -9.38
N LEU A 328 28.34 -14.99 -8.82
CA LEU A 328 27.69 -16.23 -9.28
C LEU A 328 27.15 -16.11 -10.71
N LEU A 329 26.65 -14.94 -11.11
CA LEU A 329 26.20 -14.72 -12.49
C LEU A 329 27.37 -14.76 -13.48
N LEU A 330 28.53 -14.20 -13.12
CA LEU A 330 29.74 -14.30 -13.93
C LEU A 330 30.20 -15.75 -14.07
N GLN A 331 30.25 -16.50 -12.96
CA GLN A 331 30.62 -17.92 -13.01
C GLN A 331 29.66 -18.75 -13.86
N ASN A 332 28.35 -18.53 -13.74
CA ASN A 332 27.37 -19.23 -14.57
C ASN A 332 27.52 -18.89 -16.05
N ARG A 333 27.83 -17.63 -16.38
CA ARG A 333 28.10 -17.20 -17.75
C ARG A 333 29.32 -17.95 -18.32
N ASP A 334 30.40 -18.04 -17.56
CA ASP A 334 31.61 -18.75 -18.00
C ASP A 334 31.34 -20.25 -18.19
N LEU A 335 30.64 -20.89 -17.26
CA LEU A 335 30.24 -22.29 -17.40
C LEU A 335 29.39 -22.54 -18.65
N LEU A 336 28.43 -21.66 -18.95
CA LEU A 336 27.62 -21.76 -20.16
C LEU A 336 28.45 -21.59 -21.44
N GLN A 337 29.45 -20.70 -21.44
CA GLN A 337 30.39 -20.57 -22.57
C GLN A 337 31.20 -21.85 -22.78
N HIS A 338 31.69 -22.45 -21.69
CA HIS A 338 32.41 -23.72 -21.75
C HIS A 338 31.52 -24.86 -22.27
N VAL A 339 30.28 -24.96 -21.80
CA VAL A 339 29.32 -25.95 -22.29
C VAL A 339 29.02 -25.72 -23.78
N ALA A 340 28.83 -24.47 -24.22
CA ALA A 340 28.59 -24.15 -25.62
C ALA A 340 29.77 -24.56 -26.52
N LEU A 341 31.02 -24.35 -26.07
CA LEU A 341 32.21 -24.81 -26.78
C LEU A 341 32.28 -26.34 -26.89
N LEU A 342 31.99 -27.05 -25.80
CA LEU A 342 31.96 -28.51 -25.79
C LEU A 342 30.87 -29.07 -26.70
N VAL A 343 29.68 -28.46 -26.69
CA VAL A 343 28.57 -28.84 -27.59
C VAL A 343 28.96 -28.61 -29.05
N LYS A 344 29.67 -27.52 -29.35
CA LYS A 344 30.17 -27.25 -30.71
C LYS A 344 31.19 -28.31 -31.15
N GLN A 345 32.15 -28.64 -30.30
CA GLN A 345 33.14 -29.69 -30.59
C GLN A 345 32.49 -31.07 -30.79
N LEU A 346 31.46 -31.41 -30.01
CA LEU A 346 30.69 -32.64 -30.21
C LEU A 346 29.98 -32.67 -31.57
N LYS A 347 29.37 -31.54 -31.99
CA LYS A 347 28.74 -31.43 -33.31
C LYS A 347 29.73 -31.51 -34.47
N ASP A 348 30.98 -31.06 -34.27
CA ASP A 348 32.03 -31.15 -35.28
C ASP A 348 32.61 -32.59 -35.38
N LEU A 349 32.31 -33.46 -34.41
CA LEU A 349 32.75 -34.87 -34.35
C LEU A 349 31.68 -35.87 -34.81
N GLU A 350 30.41 -35.46 -34.90
CA GLU A 350 29.31 -36.18 -35.56
C GLU A 350 29.26 -35.87 -37.05
#